data_AF-A0A954TZT9-F1
#
_entry.id   AF-A0A954TZT9-F1
#
_cell.length_a   1.000
_cell.length_b   1.000
_cell.length_c   1.000
_cell.angle_alpha   90.00
_cell.angle_beta   90.00
_cell.angle_gamma   90.00
#
_symmetry.space_group_name_H-M   'P 1'
#
loop_
_entity.id
_entity.type
_entity.pdbx_description
1 polymer ?
#
loop_
_entity_poly.entity_id
_entity_poly.type
_entity_poly.pdbx_seq_one_letter_code
_entity_poly.pdbx_strand_id
1 'polypeptide(L)'
;MSRVQLDLAVKNISFAREYTLETLSGIEPDDWFRQAEGSVSHLAWQIGHLAMAEYGLTMLRIRGKEPADESLISKNFLRKFKKGSTPVFDAAEYPAIEEILAVFHAVHEQALAELST
;
A
#
# COMPACT_ATOMS: atom_id res chain seq x y z
N MET A 1 8.71 8.69 21.29
CA MET A 1 9.15 7.32 20.95
C MET A 1 10.67 7.31 21.07
N SER A 2 11.27 6.30 21.71
CA SER A 2 12.74 6.22 21.81
C SER A 2 13.34 5.76 20.47
N ARG A 3 14.65 6.01 20.25
CA ARG A 3 15.33 5.54 19.03
C ARG A 3 15.20 4.03 18.84
N VAL A 4 15.32 3.27 19.92
CA VAL A 4 15.15 1.80 19.91
C VAL A 4 13.75 1.39 19.45
N GLN A 5 12.70 2.11 19.87
CA GLN A 5 11.33 1.83 19.45
C GLN A 5 11.10 2.16 17.97
N LEU A 6 11.70 3.24 17.47
CA LEU A 6 11.63 3.61 16.06
C LEU A 6 12.37 2.59 15.19
N ASP A 7 13.59 2.21 15.56
CA ASP A 7 14.37 1.20 14.82
C ASP A 7 13.63 -0.15 14.76
N LEU A 8 12.93 -0.54 15.84
CA LEU A 8 12.08 -1.73 15.85
C LEU A 8 10.86 -1.59 14.93
N ALA A 9 10.20 -0.42 14.93
CA ALA A 9 9.07 -0.17 14.04
C ALA A 9 9.49 -0.24 12.56
N VAL A 10 10.63 0.36 12.21
CA VAL A 10 11.21 0.30 10.86
C VAL A 10 11.47 -1.15 10.45
N LYS A 11 12.12 -1.95 11.31
CA LYS A 11 12.35 -3.39 11.05
C LYS A 11 11.06 -4.16 10.81
N ASN A 12 10.01 -3.89 11.61
CA ASN A 12 8.72 -4.55 11.44
C ASN A 12 8.03 -4.15 10.12
N ILE A 13 8.15 -2.88 9.71
CA ILE A 13 7.61 -2.40 8.43
C ILE A 13 8.32 -3.08 7.26
N SER A 14 9.66 -3.16 7.28
CA SER A 14 10.45 -3.86 6.26
C SER A 14 10.10 -5.35 6.19
N PHE A 15 10.06 -6.04 7.34
CA PHE A 15 9.69 -7.45 7.41
C PHE A 15 8.29 -7.71 6.84
N ALA A 16 7.30 -6.89 7.22
CA ALA A 16 5.93 -7.03 6.73
C ALA A 16 5.86 -6.83 5.20
N ARG A 17 6.64 -5.90 4.63
CA ARG A 17 6.73 -5.71 3.18
C ARG A 17 7.34 -6.92 2.49
N GLU A 18 8.48 -7.41 2.97
CA GLU A 18 9.16 -8.58 2.39
C GLU A 18 8.27 -9.82 2.41
N TYR A 19 7.66 -10.12 3.55
CA TYR A 19 6.74 -11.24 3.71
C TYR A 19 5.51 -11.12 2.78
N THR A 20 4.98 -9.91 2.62
CA THR A 20 3.89 -9.66 1.68
C THR A 20 4.33 -9.96 0.24
N LEU A 21 5.49 -9.46 -0.19
CA LEU A 21 6.00 -9.71 -1.53
C LEU A 21 6.28 -11.19 -1.80
N GLU A 22 6.83 -11.91 -0.82
CA GLU A 22 7.01 -13.36 -0.90
C GLU A 22 5.68 -14.08 -1.09
N THR A 23 4.64 -13.68 -0.35
CA THR A 23 3.29 -14.25 -0.48
C THR A 23 2.64 -13.94 -1.84
N LEU A 24 3.00 -12.82 -2.47
CA LEU A 24 2.52 -12.45 -3.80
C LEU A 24 3.24 -13.18 -4.94
N SER A 25 4.38 -13.81 -4.65
CA SER A 25 5.20 -14.48 -5.65
C SER A 25 4.43 -15.61 -6.33
N GLY A 26 4.37 -15.56 -7.67
CA GLY A 26 3.73 -16.60 -8.49
C GLY A 26 2.20 -16.49 -8.60
N ILE A 27 1.61 -15.39 -8.16
CA ILE A 27 0.19 -15.11 -8.41
C ILE A 27 0.04 -14.55 -9.83
N GLU A 28 -0.74 -15.25 -10.66
CA GLU A 28 -1.04 -14.84 -12.02
C GLU A 28 -1.88 -13.55 -12.06
N PRO A 29 -1.66 -12.64 -13.03
CA PRO A 29 -2.38 -11.36 -13.11
C PRO A 29 -3.91 -11.48 -13.00
N ASP A 30 -4.51 -12.49 -13.62
CA ASP A 30 -5.96 -12.70 -13.63
C ASP A 30 -6.52 -13.00 -12.22
N ASP A 31 -5.71 -13.53 -11.30
CA ASP A 31 -6.12 -13.82 -9.93
C ASP A 31 -6.17 -12.57 -9.04
N TRP A 32 -5.59 -11.45 -9.46
CA TRP A 32 -5.51 -10.24 -8.63
C TRP A 32 -6.85 -9.55 -8.38
N PHE A 33 -7.78 -9.70 -9.33
CA PHE A 33 -9.12 -9.12 -9.27
C PHE A 33 -10.19 -10.14 -8.88
N ARG A 34 -9.81 -11.42 -8.79
CA ARG A 34 -10.74 -12.50 -8.43
C ARG A 34 -11.15 -12.41 -6.96
N GLN A 35 -12.45 -12.49 -6.72
CA GLN A 35 -12.99 -12.71 -5.37
C GLN A 35 -12.82 -14.18 -4.99
N ALA A 36 -12.05 -14.46 -3.94
CA ALA A 36 -12.08 -15.78 -3.31
C ALA A 36 -13.43 -16.00 -2.61
N GLU A 37 -13.92 -17.24 -2.58
CA GLU A 37 -15.19 -17.57 -1.91
C GLU A 37 -15.19 -17.11 -0.45
N GLY A 38 -16.24 -16.39 -0.04
CA GLY A 38 -16.35 -15.82 1.31
C GLY A 38 -15.50 -14.58 1.58
N SER A 39 -14.63 -14.15 0.64
CA SER A 39 -13.88 -12.91 0.77
C SER A 39 -14.75 -11.68 0.48
N VAL A 40 -14.52 -10.58 1.18
CA VAL A 40 -15.17 -9.28 0.92
C VAL A 40 -14.34 -8.36 0.00
N SER A 41 -13.22 -8.86 -0.51
CA SER A 41 -12.26 -8.11 -1.33
C SER A 41 -11.45 -9.04 -2.24
N HIS A 42 -10.56 -8.45 -3.05
CA HIS A 42 -9.60 -9.15 -3.90
C HIS A 42 -8.19 -8.60 -3.66
N LEU A 43 -7.18 -9.26 -4.22
CA LEU A 43 -5.78 -8.98 -3.93
C LEU A 43 -5.34 -7.56 -4.33
N ALA A 44 -5.72 -7.10 -5.53
CA ALA A 44 -5.38 -5.75 -5.99
C ALA A 44 -5.92 -4.66 -5.04
N TRP A 45 -7.12 -4.85 -4.47
CA TRP A 45 -7.62 -3.92 -3.45
C TRP A 45 -6.80 -3.98 -2.16
N GLN A 46 -6.43 -5.18 -1.71
CA GLN A 46 -5.61 -5.34 -0.50
C GLN A 46 -4.25 -4.66 -0.65
N ILE A 47 -3.55 -4.86 -1.77
CA ILE A 47 -2.22 -4.25 -1.99
C ILE A 47 -2.33 -2.73 -2.15
N GLY A 48 -3.31 -2.23 -2.90
CA GLY A 48 -3.57 -0.79 -2.96
C GLY A 48 -3.94 -0.19 -1.59
N HIS A 49 -4.69 -0.93 -0.76
CA HIS A 49 -5.02 -0.52 0.60
C HIS A 49 -3.79 -0.44 1.50
N LEU A 50 -2.88 -1.42 1.42
CA LEU A 50 -1.63 -1.41 2.18
C LEU A 50 -0.75 -0.22 1.79
N ALA A 51 -0.60 0.08 0.49
CA ALA A 51 0.13 1.27 0.04
C ALA A 51 -0.48 2.56 0.61
N MET A 52 -1.80 2.72 0.51
CA MET A 52 -2.52 3.86 1.06
C MET A 52 -2.36 3.99 2.57
N ALA A 53 -2.46 2.87 3.29
CA ALA A 53 -2.35 2.84 4.75
C ALA A 53 -0.94 3.20 5.22
N GLU A 54 0.10 2.67 4.57
CA GLU A 54 1.50 2.96 4.90
C GLU A 54 1.82 4.44 4.70
N TYR A 55 1.45 5.02 3.55
CA TYR A 55 1.52 6.47 3.32
C TYR A 55 0.78 7.26 4.41
N GLY A 56 -0.47 6.87 4.70
CA GLY A 56 -1.32 7.56 5.66
C GLY A 56 -0.73 7.56 7.07
N LEU A 57 -0.08 6.48 7.48
CA LEU A 57 0.45 6.29 8.82
C LEU A 57 1.86 6.87 9.01
N THR A 58 2.72 6.76 8.00
CA THR A 58 4.15 7.09 8.11
C THR A 58 4.49 8.48 7.61
N MET A 59 3.66 9.08 6.74
CA MET A 59 3.91 10.41 6.17
C MET A 59 2.79 11.36 6.57
N LEU A 60 1.57 11.10 6.11
CA LEU A 60 0.45 12.05 6.25
C LEU A 60 0.15 12.39 7.71
N ARG A 61 0.18 11.40 8.61
CA ARG A 61 -0.07 11.64 10.05
C ARG A 61 1.11 12.26 10.80
N ILE A 62 2.33 12.12 10.28
CA ILE A 62 3.54 12.59 10.94
C ILE A 62 3.85 14.03 10.51
N ARG A 63 3.98 14.26 9.19
CA ARG A 63 4.36 15.55 8.62
C ARG A 63 3.21 16.31 7.94
N GLY A 64 2.03 15.71 7.82
CA GLY A 64 0.92 16.29 7.06
C GLY A 64 1.06 16.00 5.56
N LYS A 65 0.15 16.57 4.77
CA LYS A 65 0.18 16.43 3.30
C LYS A 65 1.14 17.45 2.70
N GLU A 66 2.03 16.99 1.83
CA GLU A 66 2.88 17.85 1.00
C GLU A 66 2.46 17.80 -0.48
N PRO A 67 2.77 18.85 -1.27
CA PRO A 67 2.48 18.84 -2.71
C PRO A 67 3.18 17.70 -3.48
N ALA A 68 4.40 17.34 -3.08
CA ALA A 68 5.18 16.27 -3.72
C ALA A 68 4.55 14.87 -3.52
N ASP A 69 3.69 14.69 -2.51
CA ASP A 69 3.02 13.41 -2.26
C ASP A 69 2.06 13.05 -3.41
N GLU A 70 1.58 14.02 -4.19
CA GLU A 70 0.66 13.75 -5.31
C GLU A 70 1.33 12.96 -6.45
N SER A 71 2.64 13.11 -6.63
CA SER A 71 3.41 12.27 -7.58
C SER A 71 3.75 10.89 -7.03
N LEU A 72 3.69 10.71 -5.71
CA LEU A 72 3.91 9.42 -5.04
C LEU A 72 2.62 8.60 -4.99
N ILE A 73 1.52 9.23 -4.58
CA ILE A 73 0.21 8.59 -4.40
C ILE A 73 -0.91 9.58 -4.71
N SER A 74 -1.59 9.37 -5.84
CA SER A 74 -2.59 10.31 -6.33
C SER A 74 -3.85 10.34 -5.44
N LYS A 75 -4.59 11.45 -5.47
CA LYS A 75 -5.91 11.54 -4.83
C LYS A 75 -6.88 10.45 -5.27
N ASN A 76 -6.80 10.02 -6.54
CA ASN A 76 -7.68 8.96 -7.04
C ASN A 76 -7.33 7.62 -6.39
N PHE A 77 -6.04 7.30 -6.31
CA PHE A 77 -5.53 6.11 -5.62
C PHE A 77 -5.99 6.11 -4.16
N LEU A 78 -5.77 7.20 -3.41
CA LEU A 78 -6.21 7.33 -2.02
C LEU A 78 -7.72 7.09 -1.87
N ARG A 79 -8.55 7.68 -2.74
CA ARG A 79 -10.01 7.51 -2.70
C ARG A 79 -10.44 6.08 -3.00
N LYS A 80 -9.79 5.41 -3.95
CA LYS A 80 -10.13 4.04 -4.40
C LYS A 80 -9.80 3.01 -3.31
N PHE A 81 -8.71 3.20 -2.58
CA PHE A 81 -8.21 2.20 -1.62
C PHE A 81 -8.36 2.59 -0.14
N LYS A 82 -8.98 3.73 0.21
CA LYS A 82 -9.20 4.12 1.61
C LYS A 82 -10.06 3.12 2.39
N LYS A 83 -9.89 3.11 3.72
CA LYS A 83 -10.82 2.43 4.63
C LYS A 83 -12.26 2.90 4.36
N GLY A 84 -13.19 1.94 4.28
CA GLY A 84 -14.60 2.20 4.00
C GLY A 84 -14.93 2.43 2.51
N SER A 85 -13.96 2.29 1.60
CA SER A 85 -14.27 2.04 0.19
C SER A 85 -14.79 0.61 0.01
N THR A 86 -15.61 0.41 -1.01
CA THR A 86 -16.16 -0.91 -1.36
C THR A 86 -15.32 -1.50 -2.49
N PRO A 87 -14.67 -2.65 -2.30
CA PRO A 87 -14.03 -3.38 -3.39
C PRO A 87 -15.07 -3.74 -4.45
N VAL A 88 -14.71 -3.54 -5.71
CA VAL A 88 -15.47 -4.01 -6.88
C VAL A 88 -14.66 -5.12 -7.55
N PHE A 89 -15.31 -6.06 -8.22
CA PHE A 89 -14.62 -7.23 -8.80
C PHE A 89 -14.41 -7.10 -10.32
N ASP A 90 -14.60 -5.89 -10.84
CA ASP A 90 -14.29 -5.53 -12.22
C ASP A 90 -12.88 -4.93 -12.27
N ALA A 91 -11.98 -5.57 -13.02
CA ALA A 91 -10.60 -5.11 -13.19
C ALA A 91 -10.53 -3.71 -13.83
N ALA A 92 -11.50 -3.35 -14.68
CA ALA A 92 -11.54 -2.04 -15.35
C ALA A 92 -11.77 -0.87 -14.37
N GLU A 93 -12.24 -1.16 -13.15
CA GLU A 93 -12.45 -0.16 -12.10
C GLU A 93 -11.18 0.18 -11.32
N TYR A 94 -10.06 -0.47 -11.61
CA TYR A 94 -8.78 -0.30 -10.93
C TYR A 94 -7.67 0.13 -11.88
N PRO A 95 -6.61 0.77 -11.33
CA PRO A 95 -5.35 0.86 -12.05
C PRO A 95 -4.80 -0.52 -12.41
N ALA A 96 -3.92 -0.57 -13.40
CA ALA A 96 -3.20 -1.79 -13.74
C ALA A 96 -2.40 -2.31 -12.53
N ILE A 97 -2.17 -3.62 -12.47
CA ILE A 97 -1.45 -4.26 -11.35
C ILE A 97 -0.05 -3.66 -11.19
N GLU A 98 0.61 -3.36 -12.30
CA GLU A 98 1.92 -2.73 -12.34
C GLU A 98 1.90 -1.32 -11.73
N GLU A 99 0.82 -0.56 -11.93
CA GLU A 99 0.65 0.75 -11.32
C GLU A 99 0.41 0.64 -9.81
N ILE A 100 -0.40 -0.34 -9.37
CA ILE A 100 -0.63 -0.61 -7.95
C ILE A 100 0.67 -0.99 -7.26
N LEU A 101 1.46 -1.89 -7.86
CA LEU A 101 2.75 -2.31 -7.35
C LEU A 101 3.76 -1.16 -7.36
N ALA A 102 3.81 -0.34 -8.41
CA ALA A 102 4.69 0.83 -8.47
C ALA A 102 4.43 1.79 -7.30
N VAL A 103 3.15 2.09 -7.00
CA VAL A 103 2.79 2.90 -5.83
C VAL A 103 3.13 2.19 -4.52
N PHE A 104 2.89 0.88 -4.42
CA PHE A 104 3.22 0.07 -3.24
C PHE A 104 4.72 0.07 -2.91
N HIS A 105 5.58 0.00 -3.93
CA HIS A 105 7.03 0.09 -3.77
C HIS A 105 7.48 1.51 -3.43
N ALA A 106 7.06 2.51 -4.21
CA ALA A 106 7.49 3.89 -4.01
C ALA A 106 7.09 4.43 -2.63
N VAL A 107 5.88 4.12 -2.16
CA VAL A 107 5.43 4.53 -0.81
C VAL A 107 6.30 3.89 0.28
N HIS A 108 6.69 2.62 0.11
CA HIS A 108 7.55 1.94 1.08
C HIS A 108 8.93 2.59 1.16
N GLU A 109 9.56 2.83 0.01
CA GLU A 109 10.87 3.47 -0.07
C GLU A 109 10.84 4.85 0.58
N GLN A 110 9.82 5.66 0.28
CA GLN A 110 9.65 6.96 0.91
C GLN A 110 9.41 6.83 2.42
N ALA A 111 8.59 5.87 2.86
CA ALA A 111 8.30 5.68 4.28
C ALA A 111 9.58 5.38 5.08
N LEU A 112 10.45 4.53 4.55
CA LEU A 112 11.73 4.22 5.19
C LEU A 112 12.67 5.42 5.22
N ALA A 113 12.71 6.24 4.16
CA ALA A 113 13.51 7.46 4.11
C ALA A 113 13.07 8.48 5.18
N GLU A 114 11.76 8.68 5.32
CA GLU A 114 11.16 9.60 6.29
C GLU A 114 11.40 9.14 7.74
N LEU A 115 11.26 7.82 8.00
CA LEU A 115 11.45 7.25 9.34
C LEU A 115 12.92 7.11 9.76
N SER A 116 13.86 7.24 8.83
CA SER A 116 15.30 7.16 9.10
C SER A 116 15.94 8.52 9.40
N THR A 117 15.22 9.62 9.18
CA THR A 117 15.64 11.00 9.44
C THR A 117 15.59 11.32 10.94
#